data_AF-A0A285P882-F1
#
_entry.id   AF-A0A285P882-F1
#
_cell.length_a   1.000
_cell.length_b   1.000
_cell.length_c   1.000
_cell.angle_alpha   90.00
_cell.angle_beta   90.00
_cell.angle_gamma   90.00
#
_symmetry.space_group_name_H-M   'P 1'
#
loop_
_entity.id
_entity.type
_entity.pdbx_description
1 polymer ?
#
loop_
_entity_poly.entity_id
_entity_poly.type
_entity_poly.pdbx_seq_one_letter_code
_entity_poly.pdbx_strand_id
1 'polypeptide(L)'
;MEKRRSTSTLLKDKKGFTLLEVLIVLMLVGILFGVLSYSFYSFLTNSTNLLADSEKLKQEANLLLDIQRKVLSAKTLYMEKDKLFMITSVGDYYEGVVKCAYIYKDKTLYYYEFPYPYGDIRFYEEDKLIKLGRFDTFYVKAYDKGQFIDSFQGIPQVVYVKLNSHELFIKTLSSQRDS
;
A
#
# COMPACT_ATOMS: atom_id res chain seq x y z
N MET A 1 41.80 15.82 87.85
CA MET A 1 42.51 15.19 86.71
C MET A 1 41.54 15.07 85.55
N GLU A 2 41.91 15.71 84.46
CA GLU A 2 41.15 15.89 83.22
C GLU A 2 41.07 14.59 82.39
N LYS A 3 39.92 14.29 81.78
CA LYS A 3 39.91 13.73 80.42
C LYS A 3 38.60 14.04 79.69
N ARG A 4 38.72 14.99 78.77
CA ARG A 4 37.73 15.37 77.75
C ARG A 4 37.35 14.14 76.91
N ARG A 5 36.06 13.94 76.66
CA ARG A 5 35.58 13.25 75.46
C ARG A 5 34.75 14.25 74.66
N SER A 6 35.38 14.73 73.60
CA SER A 6 34.76 15.49 72.52
C SER A 6 33.72 14.62 71.83
N THR A 7 32.45 14.83 72.13
CA THR A 7 31.36 14.48 71.22
C THR A 7 31.27 15.61 70.20
N SER A 8 32.05 15.48 69.12
CA SER A 8 31.78 16.23 67.89
C SER A 8 30.46 15.72 67.32
N THR A 9 29.35 16.26 67.81
CA THR A 9 28.07 16.20 67.12
C THR A 9 28.26 16.87 65.77
N LEU A 10 28.32 16.04 64.72
CA LEU A 10 28.17 16.45 63.33
C LEU A 10 26.88 17.28 63.25
N LEU A 11 27.02 18.61 63.25
CA LEU A 11 25.96 19.53 62.90
C LEU A 11 25.61 19.23 61.44
N LYS A 12 24.56 18.43 61.28
CA LYS A 12 23.97 18.14 59.99
C LYS A 12 23.28 19.43 59.53
N ASP A 13 23.99 20.23 58.73
CA ASP A 13 23.46 21.44 58.11
C ASP A 13 22.15 21.12 57.39
N LYS A 14 21.03 21.55 57.97
CA LYS A 14 19.72 21.52 57.31
C LYS A 14 19.59 22.77 56.46
N LYS A 15 20.17 22.74 55.26
CA LYS A 15 19.94 23.77 54.24
C LYS A 15 18.51 23.62 53.71
N GLY A 16 17.67 24.63 53.92
CA GLY A 16 16.33 24.72 53.34
C GLY A 16 16.41 25.17 51.88
N PHE A 17 15.59 24.59 51.01
CA PHE A 17 15.50 24.97 49.61
C PHE A 17 14.97 26.39 49.46
N THR A 18 15.55 27.16 48.53
CA THR A 18 15.04 28.49 48.20
C THR A 18 13.81 28.39 47.29
N LEU A 19 12.86 29.32 47.43
CA LEU A 19 11.65 29.35 46.58
C LEU A 19 12.00 29.38 45.08
N LEU A 20 13.07 30.11 44.72
CA LEU A 20 13.57 30.20 43.35
C LEU A 20 14.02 28.83 42.81
N GLU A 21 14.73 28.04 43.63
CA GLU A 21 15.19 26.71 43.25
C GLU A 21 14.03 25.76 42.99
N VAL A 22 12.99 25.80 43.83
CA VAL A 22 11.76 25.01 43.62
C VAL A 22 11.06 25.39 42.32
N LEU A 23 10.98 26.70 42.02
CA LEU A 23 10.35 27.18 40.79
C LEU A 23 11.13 26.74 39.52
N ILE A 24 12.45 26.80 39.57
CA ILE A 24 13.32 26.33 38.48
C ILE A 24 13.14 24.82 38.27
N VAL A 25 13.12 24.03 39.35
CA VAL A 25 12.89 22.58 39.26
C VAL A 25 11.53 22.27 38.63
N LEU A 26 10.46 22.96 39.07
CA LEU A 26 9.13 22.78 38.48
C LEU A 26 9.09 23.16 36.99
N MET A 27 9.77 24.23 36.60
CA MET A 27 9.89 24.63 35.19
C MET A 27 10.63 23.56 34.38
N LEU A 28 11.75 23.05 34.88
CA LEU A 28 12.52 21.99 34.21
C LEU A 28 11.71 20.69 34.08
N VAL A 29 10.98 20.32 35.13
CA VAL A 29 10.08 19.16 35.11
C VAL A 29 8.95 19.37 34.10
N GLY A 30 8.37 20.56 34.03
CA GLY A 30 7.35 20.91 33.05
C GLY A 30 7.85 20.83 31.61
N ILE A 31 9.05 21.35 31.35
CA ILE A 31 9.71 21.25 30.04
C ILE A 31 10.00 19.78 29.69
N LEU A 32 10.50 19.00 30.65
CA LEU A 32 10.77 17.58 30.47
C LEU A 32 9.50 16.83 30.06
N PHE A 33 8.40 17.03 30.78
CA PHE A 33 7.12 16.41 30.44
C PHE A 33 6.60 16.89 29.09
N GLY A 34 6.73 18.19 28.77
CA GLY A 34 6.33 18.73 27.46
C GLY A 34 7.06 18.05 26.29
N VAL A 35 8.39 17.91 26.41
CA VAL A 35 9.22 17.24 25.38
C VAL A 35 8.87 15.75 25.28
N LEU A 36 8.66 15.07 26.41
CA LEU A 36 8.26 13.66 26.41
C LEU A 36 6.88 13.47 25.76
N SER A 37 5.90 14.30 26.11
CA SER A 37 4.56 14.24 25.52
C SER A 37 4.57 14.51 24.02
N TYR A 38 5.31 15.52 23.56
CA TYR A 38 5.44 15.81 22.14
C TYR A 38 6.12 14.68 21.38
N SER A 39 7.21 14.13 21.92
CA SER A 39 7.93 13.03 21.28
C SER A 39 7.06 11.78 21.19
N PHE A 40 6.31 11.47 22.25
CA PHE A 40 5.40 10.34 22.29
C PHE A 40 4.23 10.51 21.29
N TYR A 41 3.62 11.69 21.26
CA TYR A 41 2.56 12.01 20.30
C TYR A 41 3.05 11.89 18.85
N SER A 42 4.19 12.51 18.55
CA SER A 42 4.84 12.43 17.22
C SER A 42 5.14 10.99 16.82
N PHE A 43 5.65 10.18 17.75
CA PHE A 43 5.92 8.76 17.50
C PHE A 43 4.62 7.98 17.18
N LEU A 44 3.55 8.19 17.94
CA LEU A 44 2.25 7.55 17.68
C LEU A 44 1.65 7.96 16.34
N THR A 45 1.68 9.25 15.99
CA THR A 45 1.17 9.73 14.70
C THR A 45 1.99 9.19 13.53
N ASN A 46 3.32 9.13 13.67
CA ASN A 46 4.16 8.58 12.62
C ASN A 46 3.94 7.07 12.46
N SER A 47 3.80 6.32 13.56
CA SER A 47 3.55 4.88 13.52
C SER A 47 2.21 4.55 12.86
N THR A 48 1.16 5.31 13.16
CA THR A 48 -0.18 5.09 12.57
C THR A 48 -0.19 5.40 11.07
N ASN A 49 0.46 6.48 10.64
CA ASN A 49 0.61 6.80 9.22
C ASN A 49 1.43 5.71 8.48
N LEU A 50 2.54 5.25 9.08
CA LEU A 50 3.35 4.18 8.50
C LEU A 50 2.57 2.87 8.33
N LEU A 51 1.70 2.52 9.28
CA LEU A 51 0.84 1.34 9.17
C LEU A 51 -0.17 1.49 8.03
N ALA A 52 -0.80 2.65 7.91
CA ALA A 52 -1.76 2.93 6.83
C ALA A 52 -1.10 2.86 5.45
N ASP A 53 0.09 3.47 5.31
CA ASP A 53 0.87 3.43 4.07
C ASP A 53 1.33 2.00 3.73
N SER A 54 1.72 1.22 4.74
CA SER A 54 2.11 -0.18 4.56
C SER A 54 0.96 -1.06 4.07
N GLU A 55 -0.23 -0.89 4.65
CA GLU A 55 -1.43 -1.62 4.21
C GLU A 55 -1.84 -1.21 2.79
N LYS A 56 -1.77 0.09 2.45
CA LYS A 56 -2.02 0.57 1.08
C LYS A 56 -1.03 -0.06 0.07
N LEU A 57 0.26 -0.05 0.39
CA LEU A 57 1.29 -0.61 -0.48
C LEU A 57 1.14 -2.12 -0.66
N LYS A 58 0.75 -2.83 0.42
CA LYS A 58 0.43 -4.26 0.38
C LYS A 58 -0.78 -4.54 -0.52
N GLN A 59 -1.83 -3.73 -0.44
CA GLN A 59 -3.01 -3.87 -1.31
C GLN A 59 -2.64 -3.66 -2.79
N GLU A 60 -1.85 -2.63 -3.09
CA GLU A 60 -1.37 -2.34 -4.45
C GLU A 60 -0.48 -3.46 -5.01
N ALA A 61 0.47 -3.96 -4.21
CA ALA A 61 1.34 -5.07 -4.60
C ALA A 61 0.56 -6.35 -4.86
N ASN A 62 -0.41 -6.69 -3.99
CA ASN A 62 -1.27 -7.86 -4.17
C ASN A 62 -2.09 -7.76 -5.45
N LEU A 63 -2.65 -6.58 -5.74
CA LEU A 63 -3.41 -6.34 -6.96
C LEU A 63 -2.54 -6.47 -8.22
N LEU A 64 -1.33 -5.90 -8.22
CA LEU A 64 -0.41 -6.03 -9.35
C LEU A 64 0.03 -7.48 -9.58
N LEU A 65 0.35 -8.21 -8.51
CA LEU A 65 0.68 -9.64 -8.59
C LEU A 65 -0.49 -10.46 -9.12
N ASP A 66 -1.69 -10.10 -8.68
CA ASP A 66 -2.91 -10.76 -9.13
C ASP A 66 -3.16 -10.55 -10.63
N ILE A 67 -3.10 -9.30 -11.10
CA ILE A 67 -3.16 -8.95 -12.52
C ILE A 67 -2.07 -9.71 -13.29
N GLN A 68 -0.83 -9.75 -12.79
CA GLN A 68 0.27 -10.48 -13.42
C GLN A 68 -0.08 -11.95 -13.65
N ARG A 69 -0.58 -12.65 -12.62
CA ARG A 69 -0.95 -14.07 -12.72
C ARG A 69 -2.08 -14.28 -13.73
N LYS A 70 -3.09 -13.40 -13.72
CA LYS A 70 -4.23 -13.49 -14.66
C LYS A 70 -3.82 -13.22 -16.10
N VAL A 71 -2.95 -12.23 -16.34
CA VAL A 71 -2.39 -11.93 -17.66
C VAL A 71 -1.53 -13.08 -18.19
N LEU A 72 -0.68 -13.68 -17.35
CA LEU A 72 0.18 -14.80 -17.75
C LEU A 72 -0.60 -16.06 -18.11
N SER A 73 -1.77 -16.26 -17.49
CA SER A 73 -2.67 -17.39 -17.74
C SER A 73 -3.81 -17.07 -18.71
N ALA A 74 -3.84 -15.85 -19.26
CA ALA A 74 -4.88 -15.43 -20.17
C ALA A 74 -4.76 -16.15 -21.52
N LYS A 75 -5.87 -16.72 -21.98
CA LYS A 75 -5.99 -17.26 -23.35
C LYS A 75 -6.21 -16.15 -24.37
N THR A 76 -6.86 -15.07 -23.96
CA THR A 76 -7.05 -13.87 -24.76
C THR A 76 -7.17 -12.66 -23.84
N LEU A 77 -6.70 -11.51 -24.32
CA LEU A 77 -6.82 -10.22 -23.67
C LEU A 77 -7.54 -9.26 -24.62
N TYR A 78 -8.28 -8.34 -24.03
CA TYR A 78 -8.74 -7.13 -24.69
C TYR A 78 -8.44 -5.96 -23.77
N MET A 79 -7.77 -4.94 -24.28
CA MET A 79 -7.33 -3.79 -23.51
C MET A 79 -7.87 -2.52 -24.14
N GLU A 80 -8.32 -1.63 -23.27
CA GLU A 80 -8.54 -0.21 -23.53
C GLU A 80 -7.80 0.56 -22.45
N LYS A 81 -7.53 1.84 -22.69
CA LYS A 81 -6.79 2.76 -21.81
C LYS A 81 -6.97 2.46 -20.30
N ASP A 82 -8.23 2.42 -19.86
CA ASP A 82 -8.62 2.29 -18.46
C ASP A 82 -9.34 0.96 -18.14
N LYS A 83 -9.25 -0.02 -19.05
CA LYS A 83 -9.93 -1.32 -18.91
C LYS A 83 -9.08 -2.48 -19.42
N LEU A 84 -9.05 -3.55 -18.65
CA LEU A 84 -8.39 -4.79 -19.02
C LEU A 84 -9.37 -5.94 -18.91
N PHE A 85 -9.71 -6.56 -20.03
CA PHE A 85 -10.59 -7.72 -20.12
C PHE A 85 -9.78 -8.95 -20.49
N MET A 86 -10.12 -10.07 -19.87
CA MET A 86 -9.33 -11.29 -20.01
C MET A 86 -10.24 -12.51 -19.99
N ILE A 87 -9.86 -13.53 -20.75
CA ILE A 87 -10.31 -14.90 -20.51
C ILE A 87 -9.12 -15.65 -19.94
N THR A 88 -9.20 -16.03 -18.68
CA THR A 88 -8.08 -16.58 -17.91
C THR A 88 -8.50 -17.85 -17.17
N SER A 89 -7.54 -18.72 -16.88
CA SER A 89 -7.77 -19.91 -16.05
C SER A 89 -7.59 -19.63 -14.55
N VAL A 90 -7.39 -18.37 -14.16
CA VAL A 90 -7.19 -17.94 -12.78
C VAL A 90 -8.29 -16.93 -12.43
N GLY A 91 -9.40 -17.42 -11.89
CA GLY A 91 -10.45 -16.61 -11.27
C GLY A 91 -10.20 -16.40 -9.77
N ASP A 92 -10.81 -15.35 -9.21
CA ASP A 92 -10.83 -15.08 -7.78
C ASP A 92 -12.06 -15.69 -7.10
N TYR A 93 -13.19 -15.78 -7.82
CA TYR A 93 -14.49 -16.20 -7.26
C TYR A 93 -14.98 -17.53 -7.82
N TYR A 94 -14.63 -17.84 -9.06
CA TYR A 94 -15.07 -19.05 -9.75
C TYR A 94 -13.86 -19.90 -10.17
N GLU A 95 -14.03 -21.21 -10.07
CA GLU A 95 -13.03 -22.18 -10.53
C GLU A 95 -13.06 -22.35 -12.05
N GLY A 96 -11.88 -22.63 -12.62
CA GLY A 96 -11.74 -22.93 -14.04
C GLY A 96 -11.48 -21.71 -14.92
N VAL A 97 -11.97 -21.75 -16.16
CA VAL A 97 -11.77 -20.67 -17.14
C VAL A 97 -12.86 -19.62 -16.96
N VAL A 98 -12.46 -18.44 -16.51
CA VAL A 98 -13.35 -17.32 -16.27
C VAL A 98 -13.11 -16.21 -17.28
N LYS A 99 -14.16 -15.43 -17.50
CA LYS A 99 -14.04 -14.11 -18.11
C LYS A 99 -13.98 -13.09 -16.99
N CYS A 100 -12.95 -12.25 -16.97
CA CYS A 100 -12.82 -11.21 -15.97
C CYS A 100 -12.42 -9.87 -16.58
N ALA A 101 -12.71 -8.79 -15.84
CA ALA A 101 -12.36 -7.44 -16.26
C ALA A 101 -11.94 -6.57 -15.08
N TYR A 102 -10.89 -5.78 -15.27
CA TYR A 102 -10.56 -4.64 -14.44
C TYR A 102 -11.03 -3.37 -15.13
N ILE A 103 -11.83 -2.57 -14.44
CA ILE A 103 -12.48 -1.39 -15.01
C ILE A 103 -12.23 -0.22 -14.09
N TYR A 104 -11.51 0.78 -14.59
CA TYR A 104 -11.22 1.99 -13.83
C TYR A 104 -12.17 3.12 -14.23
N LYS A 105 -12.96 3.59 -13.27
CA LYS A 105 -13.84 4.75 -13.41
C LYS A 105 -13.92 5.54 -12.11
N ASP A 106 -13.95 6.86 -12.21
CA ASP A 106 -14.09 7.76 -11.05
C ASP A 106 -13.08 7.50 -9.93
N LYS A 107 -11.79 7.37 -10.29
CA LYS A 107 -10.69 7.04 -9.38
C LYS A 107 -10.88 5.74 -8.59
N THR A 108 -11.73 4.84 -9.09
CA THR A 108 -12.06 3.59 -8.43
C THR A 108 -11.83 2.46 -9.41
N LEU A 109 -11.09 1.45 -8.95
CA LEU A 109 -10.90 0.23 -9.73
C LEU A 109 -11.96 -0.78 -9.32
N TYR A 110 -12.64 -1.32 -10.31
CA TYR A 110 -13.64 -2.35 -10.17
C TYR A 110 -13.15 -3.63 -10.82
N TYR A 111 -13.61 -4.75 -10.29
CA TYR A 111 -13.39 -6.08 -10.80
C TYR A 111 -14.71 -6.71 -11.19
N TYR A 112 -14.74 -7.38 -12.33
CA TYR A 112 -15.85 -8.19 -12.80
C TYR A 112 -15.34 -9.60 -13.08
N GLU A 113 -16.12 -10.61 -12.73
CA GLU A 113 -15.83 -12.00 -13.05
C GLU A 113 -17.11 -12.75 -13.41
N PHE A 114 -17.01 -13.59 -14.43
CA PHE A 114 -18.09 -14.45 -14.89
C PHE A 114 -17.54 -15.87 -15.18
N PRO A 115 -18.21 -16.94 -14.68
CA PRO A 115 -17.69 -18.31 -14.72
C PRO A 115 -17.67 -18.96 -16.11
N TYR A 116 -18.12 -18.27 -17.16
CA TYR A 116 -18.19 -18.83 -18.49
C TYR A 116 -17.56 -17.90 -19.54
N PRO A 117 -16.64 -18.39 -20.38
CA PRO A 117 -15.93 -17.57 -21.37
C PRO A 117 -16.73 -17.33 -22.66
N TYR A 118 -18.06 -17.27 -22.58
CA TYR A 118 -18.94 -17.08 -23.73
C TYR A 118 -19.31 -15.61 -23.93
N GLY A 119 -19.62 -15.24 -25.17
CA GLY A 119 -20.03 -13.89 -25.54
C GLY A 119 -18.88 -12.93 -25.81
N ASP A 120 -19.20 -11.65 -25.98
CA ASP A 120 -18.21 -10.60 -26.22
C ASP A 120 -17.32 -10.42 -24.98
N ILE A 121 -16.00 -10.49 -25.14
CA ILE A 121 -15.01 -10.28 -24.07
C ILE A 121 -15.19 -8.92 -23.36
N ARG A 122 -15.75 -7.93 -24.05
CA ARG A 122 -15.96 -6.56 -23.56
C ARG A 122 -17.20 -6.40 -22.69
N PHE A 123 -18.12 -7.37 -22.73
CA PHE A 123 -19.37 -7.29 -21.98
C PHE A 123 -19.12 -7.48 -20.48
N TYR A 124 -19.73 -6.65 -19.65
CA TYR A 124 -19.77 -6.81 -18.21
C TYR A 124 -21.08 -6.23 -17.69
N GLU A 125 -21.50 -6.67 -16.51
CA GLU A 125 -22.72 -6.22 -15.85
C GLU A 125 -22.33 -5.19 -14.77
N GLU A 126 -22.82 -3.95 -14.90
CA GLU A 126 -22.41 -2.85 -14.01
C GLU A 126 -22.79 -3.09 -12.54
N ASP A 127 -23.92 -3.77 -12.30
CA ASP A 127 -24.44 -4.13 -10.99
C ASP A 127 -23.64 -5.23 -10.29
N LYS A 128 -22.83 -5.99 -11.05
CA LYS A 128 -21.95 -7.05 -10.52
C LYS A 128 -20.50 -6.61 -10.32
N LEU A 129 -20.21 -5.32 -10.45
CA LEU A 129 -18.86 -4.78 -10.24
C LEU A 129 -18.46 -4.82 -8.77
N ILE A 130 -17.35 -5.51 -8.50
CA ILE A 130 -16.74 -5.60 -7.19
C ILE A 130 -15.73 -4.47 -7.04
N LYS A 131 -15.93 -3.60 -6.05
CA LYS A 131 -15.01 -2.48 -5.80
C LYS A 131 -13.72 -2.99 -5.16
N LEU A 132 -12.59 -2.81 -5.85
CA LEU A 132 -11.27 -3.19 -5.33
C LEU A 132 -10.65 -2.10 -4.46
N GLY A 133 -10.86 -0.83 -4.81
CA GLY A 133 -10.27 0.28 -4.07
C GLY A 133 -10.26 1.58 -4.85
N ARG A 134 -9.79 2.64 -4.19
CA ARG A 134 -9.55 3.94 -4.81
C ARG A 134 -8.08 4.06 -5.21
N PHE A 135 -7.85 4.50 -6.44
CA PHE A 135 -6.52 4.64 -7.03
C PHE A 135 -6.49 5.96 -7.81
N ASP A 136 -5.38 6.68 -7.73
CA ASP A 136 -5.16 7.93 -8.44
C ASP A 136 -5.00 7.69 -9.94
N THR A 137 -4.41 6.56 -10.32
CA THR A 137 -4.26 6.14 -11.71
C THR A 137 -4.38 4.62 -11.83
N PHE A 138 -5.05 4.16 -12.88
CA PHE A 138 -4.93 2.79 -13.37
C PHE A 138 -4.95 2.86 -14.90
N TYR A 139 -4.00 2.19 -15.53
CA TYR A 139 -3.78 2.34 -16.95
C TYR A 139 -3.09 1.12 -17.54
N VAL A 140 -3.51 0.68 -18.74
CA VAL A 140 -2.98 -0.53 -19.37
C VAL A 140 -2.62 -0.29 -20.84
N LYS A 141 -1.48 -0.83 -21.30
CA LYS A 141 -1.06 -0.85 -22.72
C LYS A 141 -0.64 -2.25 -23.14
N ALA A 142 -0.91 -2.57 -24.40
CA ALA A 142 -0.16 -3.59 -25.11
C ALA A 142 1.15 -3.00 -25.63
N TYR A 143 2.21 -3.80 -25.63
CA TYR A 143 3.37 -3.61 -26.49
C TYR A 143 3.44 -4.78 -27.45
N ASP A 144 3.31 -4.49 -28.74
CA ASP A 144 3.36 -5.48 -29.81
C ASP A 144 4.03 -4.87 -31.04
N LYS A 145 4.85 -5.66 -31.75
CA LYS A 145 5.57 -5.24 -32.96
C LYS A 145 6.36 -3.93 -32.81
N GLY A 146 6.96 -3.70 -31.63
CA GLY A 146 7.81 -2.54 -31.39
C GLY A 146 7.11 -1.25 -30.94
N GLN A 147 5.79 -1.28 -30.72
CA GLN A 147 5.01 -0.10 -30.37
C GLN A 147 4.04 -0.35 -29.22
N PHE A 148 3.78 0.71 -28.45
CA PHE A 148 2.73 0.72 -27.44
C PHE A 148 1.37 1.06 -28.05
N ILE A 149 0.36 0.26 -27.72
CA ILE A 149 -0.99 0.33 -28.27
C ILE A 149 -1.99 0.37 -27.10
N ASP A 150 -2.84 1.39 -27.09
CA ASP A 150 -3.83 1.61 -26.02
C ASP A 150 -5.08 0.74 -26.17
N SER A 151 -5.41 0.35 -27.40
CA SER A 151 -6.51 -0.55 -27.72
C SER A 151 -5.99 -1.79 -28.44
N PHE A 152 -6.05 -2.95 -27.80
CA PHE A 152 -5.47 -4.17 -28.35
C PHE A 152 -6.31 -5.39 -28.03
N GLN A 153 -6.38 -6.32 -28.99
CA GLN A 153 -7.07 -7.61 -28.85
C GLN A 153 -6.11 -8.75 -29.21
N GLY A 154 -6.00 -9.74 -28.34
CA GLY A 154 -5.11 -10.89 -28.51
C GLY A 154 -4.08 -11.01 -27.38
N ILE A 155 -2.95 -11.65 -27.64
CA ILE A 155 -1.85 -11.80 -26.67
C ILE A 155 -0.64 -10.97 -27.14
N PRO A 156 -0.36 -9.78 -26.56
CA PRO A 156 0.74 -8.92 -26.96
C PRO A 156 2.07 -9.46 -26.43
N GLN A 157 3.22 -9.02 -26.95
CA GLN A 157 4.53 -9.43 -26.43
C GLN A 157 4.72 -9.02 -24.96
N VAL A 158 4.31 -7.80 -24.61
CA VAL A 158 4.34 -7.28 -23.23
C VAL A 158 3.01 -6.57 -22.91
N VAL A 159 2.52 -6.78 -21.69
CA VAL A 159 1.45 -5.96 -21.11
C VAL A 159 2.08 -4.98 -20.12
N TYR A 160 1.85 -3.70 -20.33
CA TYR A 160 2.23 -2.64 -19.40
C TYR A 160 1.03 -2.26 -18.54
N VAL A 161 1.20 -2.33 -17.23
CA VAL A 161 0.19 -1.94 -16.24
C VAL A 161 0.77 -0.84 -15.37
N LYS A 162 0.04 0.25 -15.21
CA LYS A 162 0.36 1.31 -14.27
C LYS A 162 -0.77 1.42 -13.24
N LEU A 163 -0.41 1.42 -11.97
CA LEU A 163 -1.30 1.59 -10.84
C LEU A 163 -0.66 2.60 -9.88
N ASN A 164 -1.25 3.78 -9.73
CA ASN A 164 -0.67 4.90 -8.99
C ASN A 164 0.76 5.25 -9.49
N SER A 165 1.74 5.15 -8.59
CA SER A 165 3.17 5.35 -8.87
C SER A 165 3.89 4.07 -9.31
N HIS A 166 3.21 2.93 -9.30
CA HIS A 166 3.82 1.63 -9.62
C HIS A 166 3.57 1.24 -11.06
N GLU A 167 4.60 0.70 -11.69
CA GLU A 167 4.59 0.28 -13.08
C GLU A 167 5.08 -1.16 -13.19
N LEU A 168 4.39 -1.95 -14.00
CA LEU A 168 4.65 -3.38 -14.18
C LEU A 168 4.67 -3.72 -15.67
N PHE A 169 5.72 -4.41 -16.10
CA PHE A 169 5.85 -4.93 -17.46
C PHE A 169 5.78 -6.46 -17.41
N ILE A 170 4.73 -7.02 -18.00
CA ILE A 170 4.45 -8.46 -17.99
C ILE A 170 4.78 -9.01 -19.36
N LYS A 171 5.88 -9.75 -19.49
CA LYS A 171 6.20 -10.48 -20.72
C LYS A 171 5.25 -11.66 -20.86
N THR A 172 4.57 -11.77 -21.99
CA THR A 172 3.63 -12.88 -22.24
C THR A 172 4.30 -14.01 -23.02
N LEU A 173 3.65 -15.17 -23.07
CA LEU A 173 4.15 -16.36 -23.76
C LEU A 173 4.25 -16.21 -25.29
N SER A 174 3.59 -15.22 -25.91
CA SER A 174 3.79 -14.96 -27.35
C SER A 174 5.23 -14.53 -27.64
N SER A 175 5.90 -13.89 -26.69
CA SER A 175 7.31 -13.50 -26.78
C SER A 175 8.30 -14.67 -26.68
N GLN A 176 7.89 -15.87 -26.23
CA GLN A 176 8.78 -17.02 -26.05
C GLN A 176 8.86 -17.95 -27.26
N ARG A 177 8.04 -17.75 -28.30
CA ARG A 177 8.09 -18.58 -29.52
C ARG A 177 9.04 -18.05 -30.60
N ASP A 178 9.54 -16.83 -30.44
CA ASP A 178 10.44 -16.18 -31.40
C ASP A 178 11.91 -16.12 -30.90
N SER A 179 12.28 -16.97 -29.93
CA SER A 179 13.66 -17.14 -29.42
C SER A 179 14.08 -18.60 -29.52
#